data_AF-A0A4Q0VQ88-F1
#
_entry.id   AF-A0A4Q0VQ88-F1
#
_cell.length_a   1.000
_cell.length_b   1.000
_cell.length_c   1.000
_cell.angle_alpha   90.00
_cell.angle_beta   90.00
_cell.angle_gamma   90.00
#
_symmetry.space_group_name_H-M   'P 1'
#
loop_
_entity.id
_entity.type
_entity.pdbx_description
1 polymer ?
#
loop_
_entity_poly.entity_id
_entity_poly.type
_entity_poly.pdbx_seq_one_letter_code
_entity_poly.pdbx_strand_id
1 'polypeptide(L)' 'MLGNIGIPGLILILVIALIIFGPKKLPEMGRAVGQTLREFKKSTRELTSDFDDDDKKPVKSVEKQVDPTEEAKKTD' A
#
# COMPACT_ATOMS: atom_id res chain seq x y z
N MET A 1 -33.56 -0.62 -11.93
CA MET A 1 -32.79 -0.66 -13.21
C MET A 1 -31.34 -0.17 -13.09
N LEU A 2 -30.93 0.56 -12.04
CA LEU A 2 -29.52 0.99 -11.84
C LEU A 2 -28.59 -0.05 -11.19
N GLY A 3 -29.13 -1.09 -10.55
CA GLY A 3 -28.34 -2.11 -9.83
C GLY A 3 -27.50 -3.04 -10.71
N ASN A 4 -27.67 -2.99 -12.03
CA ASN A 4 -26.88 -3.80 -12.98
C ASN A 4 -25.56 -3.12 -13.40
N ILE A 5 -25.34 -1.86 -13.00
CA ILE A 5 -24.08 -1.14 -13.19
C ILE A 5 -23.14 -1.46 -12.02
N GLY A 6 -22.92 -2.76 -11.80
CA GLY A 6 -22.00 -3.24 -10.77
C GLY A 6 -20.54 -3.06 -11.20
N ILE A 7 -19.70 -3.99 -10.74
CA ILE A 7 -18.28 -4.08 -11.11
C ILE A 7 -17.99 -3.88 -12.62
N PRO A 8 -18.81 -4.40 -13.57
CA PRO A 8 -18.58 -4.17 -15.00
C PRO A 8 -18.58 -2.69 -15.42
N GLY A 9 -19.47 -1.87 -14.84
CA GLY A 9 -19.53 -0.44 -15.13
C GLY A 9 -18.32 0.32 -14.58
N LEU A 10 -17.86 -0.06 -13.38
CA LEU A 10 -16.65 0.49 -12.78
C LEU A 10 -15.41 0.19 -13.64
N ILE A 11 -15.30 -1.04 -14.14
CA ILE A 11 -14.20 -1.44 -15.04
C ILE A 11 -14.18 -0.58 -16.31
N LEU A 12 -15.34 -0.34 -16.94
CA LEU A 12 -15.42 0.50 -18.14
C LEU A 12 -14.91 1.94 -17.88
N ILE A 13 -15.32 2.54 -16.76
CA ILE A 13 -14.84 3.86 -16.34
C ILE A 13 -13.32 3.83 -16.10
N LEU A 14 -12.84 2.77 -15.43
CA LEU A 14 -11.41 2.59 -15.17
C LEU A 14 -10.61 2.50 -16.48
N VAL A 15 -11.09 1.76 -17.48
CA VAL A 15 -10.44 1.65 -18.79
C VAL A 15 -10.33 3.02 -19.46
N ILE A 16 -11.41 3.82 -19.48
CA ILE A 16 -11.37 5.17 -20.05
C ILE A 16 -10.37 6.06 -19.29
N ALA A 17 -10.38 6.01 -17.96
CA ALA A 17 -9.42 6.74 -17.14
C ALA A 17 -7.98 6.28 -17.42
N LEU A 18 -7.74 4.98 -17.59
CA LEU A 18 -6.43 4.42 -17.92
C LEU A 18 -5.94 4.84 -19.32
N ILE A 19 -6.84 5.10 -20.27
CA ILE A 19 -6.45 5.63 -21.59
C ILE A 19 -5.99 7.09 -21.46
N ILE A 20 -6.69 7.91 -20.66
CA ILE A 20 -6.38 9.33 -20.47
C ILE A 20 -5.10 9.50 -19.61
N PHE A 21 -5.06 8.83 -18.47
CA PHE A 21 -3.98 8.97 -17.49
C PHE A 21 -2.83 7.97 -17.71
N GLY A 22 -3.09 6.81 -18.30
CA GLY A 22 -2.11 5.73 -18.47
C GLY A 22 -2.07 4.77 -17.27
N PRO A 23 -1.84 3.46 -17.50
CA PRO A 23 -1.84 2.44 -16.43
C PRO A 23 -0.69 2.55 -15.44
N LYS A 24 0.38 3.28 -15.78
CA LYS A 24 1.50 3.51 -14.87
C LYS A 24 1.25 4.66 -13.90
N LYS A 25 0.45 5.67 -14.28
CA LYS A 25 0.24 6.88 -13.46
C LYS A 25 -0.62 6.62 -12.23
N LEU A 26 -1.70 5.85 -12.35
CA LEU A 26 -2.56 5.50 -11.20
C LEU A 26 -1.79 4.83 -10.04
N PRO A 27 -0.99 3.76 -10.26
CA PRO A 27 -0.22 3.15 -9.18
C PRO A 27 0.93 4.03 -8.69
N GLU A 28 1.54 4.84 -9.56
CA GLU A 28 2.58 5.80 -9.16
C GLU A 28 2.02 6.88 -8.21
N MET A 29 0.88 7.50 -8.57
CA MET A 29 0.18 8.45 -7.72
C MET A 29 -0.33 7.79 -6.44
N GLY A 30 -0.86 6.57 -6.53
CA GLY A 30 -1.32 5.80 -5.37
C GLY A 30 -0.19 5.48 -4.37
N ARG A 31 1.04 5.24 -4.86
CA ARG A 31 2.21 5.06 -3.99
C ARG A 31 2.58 6.35 -3.26
N ALA A 32 2.61 7.48 -3.97
CA ALA A 32 2.90 8.78 -3.36
C ALA A 32 1.86 9.16 -2.30
N VAL A 33 0.57 9.10 -2.66
CA VAL A 33 -0.53 9.36 -1.72
C VAL A 33 -0.53 8.35 -0.56
N GLY A 34 -0.25 7.09 -0.83
CA GLY A 34 -0.19 6.03 0.19
C GLY A 34 0.95 6.24 1.19
N GLN A 35 2.11 6.73 0.76
CA GLN A 35 3.20 7.11 1.65
C GLN A 35 2.79 8.28 2.55
N THR A 36 2.21 9.34 1.99
CA THR A 36 1.69 10.47 2.76
C THR A 36 0.63 10.02 3.77
N LEU A 37 -0.30 9.16 3.36
CA LEU A 37 -1.36 8.67 4.25
C LEU A 37 -0.82 7.75 5.35
N ARG A 38 0.25 6.99 5.06
CA ARG A 38 0.94 6.14 6.04
C ARG A 38 1.67 6.96 7.09
N GLU A 39 2.37 8.01 6.68
CA GLU A 39 3.03 8.95 7.59
C GLU A 39 2.01 9.72 8.41
N PHE A 40 0.96 10.25 7.76
CA PHE A 40 -0.14 10.91 8.43
C PHE A 40 -0.78 10.01 9.50
N LYS A 41 -1.11 8.76 9.15
CA LYS A 41 -1.64 7.78 10.11
C LYS A 41 -0.69 7.51 11.26
N LYS A 42 0.63 7.47 11.02
CA LYS A 42 1.64 7.25 12.08
C LYS A 42 1.66 8.44 13.04
N SER A 43 1.72 9.66 12.51
CA SER A 43 1.70 10.89 13.32
C SER A 43 0.39 11.06 14.08
N THR A 44 -0.76 10.82 13.43
CA THR A 44 -2.06 10.83 14.12
C THR A 44 -2.12 9.76 15.22
N ARG A 45 -1.51 8.59 14.99
CA ARG A 45 -1.48 7.53 15.99
C ARG A 45 -0.62 7.89 17.19
N GLU A 46 0.53 8.53 16.98
CA GLU A 46 1.39 9.04 18.05
C GLU A 46 0.66 10.11 18.87
N LEU A 47 -0.01 11.05 18.19
CA LEU A 47 -0.80 12.11 18.84
C LEU A 47 -1.99 11.57 19.63
N THR A 48 -2.66 10.51 19.15
CA THR A 48 -3.79 9.91 19.87
C THR A 48 -3.35 8.94 20.98
N SER A 49 -2.17 8.31 20.85
CA SER A 49 -1.63 7.44 21.90
C SER A 49 -1.16 8.20 23.13
N ASP A 50 -0.84 9.48 23.01
CA ASP A 50 -0.55 10.34 24.18
C ASP A 50 -1.81 10.63 25.02
N PHE A 51 -3.01 10.36 24.49
CA PHE A 51 -4.29 10.52 25.19
C PHE A 51 -4.95 9.18 25.60
N ASP A 52 -4.57 8.07 24.98
CA ASP A 52 -5.07 6.72 25.26
C ASP A 52 -3.88 5.77 25.51
N ASP A 53 -3.53 5.64 26.79
CA ASP A 53 -2.47 4.78 27.31
C ASP A 53 -2.96 3.31 27.36
N ASP A 54 -3.32 2.73 26.22
CA ASP A 54 -3.28 1.27 26.01
C ASP A 54 -3.45 0.88 24.53
N ASP A 55 -2.73 -0.17 24.13
CA ASP A 55 -2.95 -0.95 22.91
C ASP A 55 -2.56 -0.36 21.52
N LYS A 56 -1.36 -0.74 21.03
CA LYS A 56 -1.13 -1.81 20.02
C LYS A 56 0.21 -1.62 19.29
N LYS A 57 0.96 -2.73 19.20
CA LYS A 57 2.31 -2.91 18.66
C LYS A 57 2.51 -2.53 17.18
N PRO A 58 3.76 -2.27 16.74
CA PRO A 58 4.10 -1.80 15.40
C PRO A 58 3.93 -2.87 14.31
N VAL A 59 3.29 -2.51 13.20
CA VAL A 59 3.22 -3.34 12.00
C VAL A 59 4.58 -3.29 11.29
N LYS A 60 5.45 -4.23 11.67
CA LYS A 60 6.73 -4.52 11.02
C LYS A 60 6.46 -5.36 9.76
N SER A 61 6.50 -4.74 8.60
CA SER A 61 6.57 -5.35 7.26
C SER A 61 6.80 -4.18 6.30
N VAL A 62 7.93 -4.07 5.59
CA VAL A 62 8.44 -4.99 4.59
C VAL A 62 9.96 -4.85 4.56
N GLU A 63 10.68 -5.84 5.07
CA GLU A 63 12.05 -6.10 4.67
C GLU A 63 11.98 -7.28 3.70
N LYS A 64 11.96 -6.97 2.40
CA LYS A 64 12.17 -7.95 1.33
C LYS A 64 13.48 -7.57 0.65
N GLN A 65 14.59 -7.75 1.37
CA GLN A 65 15.89 -7.96 0.75
C GLN A 65 15.92 -9.42 0.31
N VAL A 66 15.85 -9.60 -1.00
CA VAL A 66 16.02 -10.87 -1.69
C VAL A 66 17.51 -10.97 -1.96
N ASP A 67 18.23 -11.79 -1.20
CA ASP A 67 19.52 -12.33 -1.64
C ASP A 67 19.79 -13.66 -0.94
N PRO A 68 19.52 -14.80 -1.60
CA PRO A 68 20.01 -16.09 -1.12
C PRO A 68 20.72 -16.86 -2.25
N THR A 69 22.00 -16.60 -2.49
CA THR A 69 23.01 -17.54 -3.03
C THR A 69 24.36 -16.82 -2.85
N GLU A 70 25.41 -17.30 -2.20
CA GLU A 70 25.94 -18.65 -2.07
C GLU A 70 27.13 -18.56 -1.09
N GLU A 71 26.98 -18.99 0.17
CA GLU A 71 28.15 -19.28 1.01
C GLU A 71 27.82 -20.47 1.92
N ALA A 72 27.89 -21.66 1.32
CA ALA A 72 27.78 -22.93 2.01
C ALA A 72 29.09 -23.70 1.87
N LYS A 73 29.81 -23.80 3.00
CA LYS A 73 30.56 -24.96 3.54
C LYS A 73 31.93 -24.60 4.09
N LYS A 74 31.94 -24.33 5.40
CA LYS A 74 32.88 -24.99 6.31
C LYS A 74 32.39 -26.42 6.50
N THR A 75 33.14 -27.40 6.02
CA THR A 75 33.19 -28.77 6.56
C THR A 75 34.55 -29.34 6.19
N ASP A 76 35.24 -29.87 7.22
CA ASP A 76 36.63 -30.34 7.32
C ASP A 76 37.71 -29.29 7.58
#